data_AF-A0AA42ZCA7-F1
#
_entry.id   AF-A0AA42ZCA7-F1
#
_cell.length_a   1.000
_cell.length_b   1.000
_cell.length_c   1.000
_cell.angle_alpha   90.00
_cell.angle_beta   90.00
_cell.angle_gamma   90.00
#
_symmetry.space_group_name_H-M   'P 1'
#
loop_
_entity.id
_entity.type
_entity.pdbx_description
1 polymer ?
#
loop_
_entity_poly.entity_id
_entity_poly.type
_entity_poly.pdbx_seq_one_letter_code
_entity_poly.pdbx_strand_id
1 'polypeptide(L)'
;MTEKPGETQRVRGDHCLNVFVSFELKEQLKNLARRYDRTTSDMVRAVLRIGIPMMEGLSAAEEIMVKEYISLFRKLRKVKSLKEI
;
A
#
# COMPACT_ATOMS: atom_id res chain seq x y z
N MET A 1 35.31 -9.73 1.32
CA MET A 1 34.67 -8.40 1.37
C MET A 1 33.32 -8.56 0.68
N THR A 2 32.25 -8.38 1.44
CA THR A 2 30.87 -8.70 1.08
C THR A 2 30.28 -7.62 0.18
N GLU A 3 29.89 -7.98 -1.04
CA GLU A 3 29.18 -7.11 -1.98
C GLU A 3 27.76 -6.83 -1.47
N LYS A 4 27.42 -5.55 -1.26
CA LYS A 4 26.05 -5.10 -1.02
C LYS A 4 25.36 -4.91 -2.37
N PRO A 5 24.22 -5.56 -2.64
CA PRO A 5 23.47 -5.31 -3.87
C PRO A 5 22.62 -4.05 -3.68
N GLY A 6 22.70 -3.11 -4.63
CA GLY A 6 21.60 -2.15 -4.85
C GLY A 6 21.86 -0.67 -4.55
N GLU A 7 23.07 -0.16 -4.69
CA GLU A 7 23.25 1.30 -4.87
C GLU A 7 23.13 1.66 -6.35
N THR A 8 21.90 1.62 -6.86
CA THR A 8 21.57 2.27 -8.14
C THR A 8 21.75 3.77 -7.94
N GLN A 9 22.87 4.29 -8.42
CA GLN A 9 23.23 5.70 -8.39
C GLN A 9 22.07 6.53 -8.97
N ARG A 10 21.36 7.28 -8.11
CA ARG A 10 20.15 8.01 -8.50
C ARG A 10 20.50 9.14 -9.46
N VAL A 11 20.28 8.91 -10.75
CA VAL A 11 20.39 9.94 -11.77
C VAL A 11 19.25 10.95 -11.54
N ARG A 12 19.62 12.21 -11.29
CA ARG A 12 18.67 13.34 -11.22
C ARG A 12 18.11 13.56 -12.64
N GLY A 13 16.91 13.06 -12.88
CA GLY A 13 16.19 13.18 -14.16
C GLY A 13 14.76 12.68 -14.02
N ASP A 14 13.91 13.01 -14.99
CA ASP A 14 12.54 12.50 -15.05
C ASP A 14 12.53 11.00 -15.35
N HIS A 15 11.90 10.23 -14.46
CA HIS A 15 11.75 8.78 -14.59
C HIS A 15 10.38 8.46 -15.20
N CYS A 16 10.36 7.72 -16.30
CA CYS A 16 9.13 7.25 -16.93
C CYS A 16 8.77 5.85 -16.46
N LEU A 17 7.50 5.64 -16.10
CA LEU A 17 6.96 4.33 -15.74
C LEU A 17 5.91 3.92 -16.78
N ASN A 18 6.14 2.80 -17.47
CA ASN A 18 5.17 2.17 -18.36
C ASN A 18 4.54 0.98 -17.65
N VAL A 19 3.22 1.01 -17.45
CA VAL A 19 2.46 -0.05 -16.77
C VAL A 19 1.49 -0.68 -17.75
N PHE A 20 1.54 -2.01 -17.86
CA PHE A 20 0.53 -2.78 -18.57
C PHE A 20 -0.66 -3.02 -17.65
N VAL A 21 -1.84 -2.65 -18.13
CA VAL A 21 -3.12 -2.81 -17.41
C VAL A 21 -4.14 -3.46 -18.32
N SER A 22 -5.19 -4.04 -17.74
CA SER A 22 -6.31 -4.55 -18.52
C SER A 22 -6.97 -3.41 -19.32
N PHE A 23 -7.61 -3.79 -20.42
CA PHE A 23 -8.36 -2.85 -21.26
C PHE A 23 -9.42 -2.09 -20.45
N GLU A 24 -10.15 -2.80 -19.60
CA GLU A 24 -11.21 -2.26 -18.75
C GLU A 24 -10.68 -1.19 -17.80
N LEU A 25 -9.55 -1.46 -17.13
CA LEU A 25 -8.95 -0.50 -16.21
C LEU A 25 -8.45 0.75 -16.96
N LYS A 26 -7.89 0.58 -18.16
CA LYS A 26 -7.50 1.70 -19.01
C LYS A 26 -8.69 2.58 -19.39
N GLU A 27 -9.83 1.99 -19.74
CA GLU A 27 -11.05 2.74 -20.06
C GLU A 27 -11.64 3.45 -18.84
N GLN A 28 -11.64 2.81 -17.67
CA GLN A 28 -12.03 3.45 -16.42
C GLN A 28 -11.17 4.69 -16.12
N LEU A 29 -9.85 4.58 -16.25
CA LEU A 29 -8.91 5.69 -16.03
C LEU A 29 -9.12 6.84 -17.04
N LYS A 30 -9.38 6.52 -18.32
CA LYS A 30 -9.69 7.53 -19.35
C LYS A 30 -10.98 8.27 -19.05
N ASN A 31 -12.03 7.54 -18.67
CA ASN A 31 -13.32 8.14 -18.34
C ASN A 31 -13.21 9.05 -17.11
N LEU A 32 -12.46 8.61 -16.10
CA LEU A 32 -12.16 9.41 -14.92
C LEU A 32 -11.39 10.67 -15.28
N ALA A 33 -10.35 10.55 -16.11
CA ALA A 33 -9.55 11.67 -16.58
C ALA A 33 -10.42 12.71 -17.34
N ARG A 34 -11.30 12.26 -18.25
CA ARG A 34 -12.26 13.13 -18.95
C ARG A 34 -13.20 13.85 -17.99
N ARG A 35 -13.74 13.15 -16.99
CA ARG A 35 -14.69 13.72 -16.02
C ARG A 35 -14.10 14.88 -15.21
N TYR A 36 -12.80 14.83 -14.94
CA TYR A 36 -12.10 15.84 -14.15
C TYR A 36 -11.25 16.81 -14.99
N ASP A 37 -11.40 16.78 -16.32
CA ASP A 37 -10.63 17.59 -17.26
C ASP A 37 -9.11 17.50 -17.03
N ARG A 38 -8.61 16.26 -16.96
CA ARG A 38 -7.18 15.96 -16.79
C ARG A 38 -6.69 14.99 -17.85
N THR A 39 -5.37 14.94 -18.05
CA THR A 39 -4.76 13.88 -18.87
C THR A 39 -4.83 12.54 -18.14
N THR A 40 -4.89 11.44 -18.90
CA THR A 40 -4.82 10.09 -18.31
C THR A 40 -3.54 9.90 -17.49
N SER A 41 -2.42 10.47 -17.94
CA SER A 41 -1.14 10.43 -17.22
C SER A 41 -1.21 11.16 -15.88
N ASP A 42 -1.85 12.33 -15.82
CA ASP A 42 -2.03 13.07 -14.56
C ASP A 42 -2.98 12.35 -13.61
N MET A 43 -4.02 11.71 -14.15
CA MET A 43 -4.91 10.86 -13.36
C MET A 43 -4.16 9.68 -12.76
N VAL A 44 -3.36 8.96 -13.55
CA VAL A 44 -2.53 7.85 -13.06
C VAL A 44 -1.53 8.34 -12.01
N ARG A 45 -0.87 9.48 -12.22
CA ARG A 45 0.04 10.08 -11.22
C ARG A 45 -0.68 10.41 -9.93
N ALA A 46 -1.90 10.97 -10.01
CA ALA A 46 -2.70 11.28 -8.83
C ALA A 46 -3.10 10.02 -8.06
N VAL A 47 -3.55 8.97 -8.77
CA VAL A 47 -3.86 7.66 -8.17
C VAL A 47 -2.64 7.07 -7.48
N LEU A 48 -1.45 7.12 -8.10
CA LEU A 48 -0.22 6.60 -7.48
C LEU A 48 0.17 7.40 -6.23
N ARG A 49 0.08 8.74 -6.27
CA ARG A 49 0.41 9.62 -5.13
C ARG A 49 -0.52 9.41 -3.93
N ILE A 50 -1.79 9.07 -4.18
CA ILE A 50 -2.78 8.84 -3.12
C ILE A 50 -2.77 7.37 -2.67
N GLY A 51 -2.60 6.45 -3.61
CA GLY A 51 -2.65 5.01 -3.37
C GLY A 51 -1.51 4.51 -2.49
N ILE A 52 -0.29 5.02 -2.68
CA ILE A 52 0.87 4.65 -1.86
C ILE A 52 0.62 4.92 -0.36
N PRO A 53 0.32 6.17 0.07
CA PRO A 53 0.09 6.44 1.48
C PRO A 53 -1.17 5.74 2.03
N MET A 54 -2.19 5.50 1.20
CA MET A 54 -3.34 4.69 1.63
C MET A 54 -2.94 3.25 1.94
N MET A 55 -2.13 2.61 1.09
CA MET A 55 -1.68 1.23 1.30
C MET A 55 -0.78 1.14 2.54
N GLU A 56 0.12 2.11 2.72
CA GLU A 56 0.96 2.19 3.92
C GLU A 56 0.12 2.32 5.20
N GLY A 57 -0.87 3.21 5.19
CA GLY A 57 -1.79 3.40 6.31
C GLY A 57 -2.62 2.15 6.62
N LEU A 58 -3.12 1.48 5.58
CA LEU A 58 -3.88 0.23 5.72
C LEU A 58 -3.01 -0.87 6.34
N SER A 59 -1.81 -1.10 5.83
CA SER A 59 -0.91 -2.11 6.37
C SER A 59 -0.49 -1.81 7.81
N ALA A 60 -0.28 -0.54 8.16
CA ALA A 60 -0.01 -0.15 9.55
C ALA A 60 -1.20 -0.45 10.47
N ALA A 61 -2.43 -0.17 10.01
CA ALA A 61 -3.64 -0.48 10.76
C ALA A 61 -3.83 -1.99 10.93
N GLU A 62 -3.58 -2.78 9.89
CA GLU A 62 -3.59 -4.25 9.95
C GLU A 62 -2.58 -4.78 10.98
N GLU A 63 -1.36 -4.25 11.00
CA GLU A 63 -0.32 -4.65 11.96
C GLU A 63 -0.73 -4.36 13.42
N ILE A 64 -1.31 -3.19 13.68
CA ILE A 64 -1.83 -2.82 15.00
C ILE A 64 -2.93 -3.80 15.42
N MET A 65 -3.89 -4.07 14.54
CA MET A 65 -5.00 -4.98 14.81
C MET A 65 -4.51 -6.38 15.18
N VAL A 66 -3.52 -6.93 14.46
CA VAL A 66 -2.93 -8.24 14.77
C VAL A 66 -2.28 -8.26 16.15
N LYS A 67 -1.54 -7.20 16.52
CA LYS A 67 -0.90 -7.09 17.84
C LYS A 67 -1.94 -7.04 18.96
N GLU A 68 -3.00 -6.26 18.79
CA GLU A 68 -4.09 -6.17 19.76
C GLU A 68 -4.84 -7.49 19.90
N TYR A 69 -5.10 -8.17 18.79
CA TYR A 69 -5.73 -9.49 18.78
C TYR A 69 -4.93 -10.51 19.59
N ILE A 70 -3.62 -10.62 19.36
CA ILE A 70 -2.74 -11.52 20.14
C ILE A 70 -2.79 -11.18 21.64
N SER A 71 -2.79 -9.89 21.99
CA SER A 71 -2.88 -9.42 23.38
C SER A 71 -4.18 -9.86 24.03
N LEU A 72 -5.32 -9.74 23.32
CA LEU A 72 -6.62 -10.20 23.80
C LEU A 72 -6.66 -11.71 24.06
N PHE A 73 -6.12 -12.52 23.15
CA PHE A 73 -6.04 -13.98 23.34
C PHE A 73 -5.18 -14.37 24.54
N ARG A 74 -4.05 -13.69 24.75
CA ARG A 74 -3.20 -13.91 25.94
C ARG A 74 -3.93 -13.57 27.23
N LYS A 75 -4.70 -12.48 27.26
CA LYS A 75 -5.52 -12.09 28.42
C LYS A 75 -6.64 -13.10 28.68
N LEU A 76 -7.37 -13.52 27.65
CA LEU A 76 -8.43 -14.53 27.74
C LEU A 76 -7.91 -15.88 28.27
N ARG A 77 -6.73 -16.33 27.80
CA ARG A 77 -6.11 -17.57 28.28
C ARG A 77 -5.76 -17.51 29.76
N LYS A 78 -5.23 -16.38 30.25
CA LYS A 78 -4.93 -16.18 31.68
C LYS A 78 -6.19 -16.16 32.55
N VAL A 79 -7.28 -15.60 32.07
CA VAL A 79 -8.55 -15.56 32.80
C VAL A 79 -9.20 -16.94 32.88
N LYS A 80 -9.11 -17.76 31.83
CA LYS A 80 -9.57 -19.16 31.89
C LYS A 80 -8.78 -19.99 32.91
N SER A 81 -7.45 -19.87 32.95
CA SER A 81 -6.63 -20.60 33.93
C SER A 81 -6.88 -20.18 35.39
N LEU A 82 -7.43 -18.99 35.62
CA LEU A 82 -7.82 -18.51 36.96
C LEU A 82 -9.19 -19.05 37.42
N LYS A 83 -10.02 -19.59 36.51
CA LYS A 83 -11.34 -20.17 36.83
C LYS A 83 -11.30 -21.67 37.10
N GLU A 84 -10.16 -22.34 36.90
CA GLU A 84 -9.98 -23.79 37.12
C GLU A 84 -9.32 -24.13 38.47
N ILE A 85 -9.17 -23.15 39.37
CA ILE A 85 -8.74 -23.31 40.78
C ILE A 85 -9.93 -22.93 41.67
#